data_AF-A0A2T2R2W2-F1
#
_entry.id   AF-A0A2T2R2W2-F1
#
_cell.length_a   1.000
_cell.length_b   1.000
_cell.length_c   1.000
_cell.angle_alpha   90.00
_cell.angle_beta   90.00
_cell.angle_gamma   90.00
#
_symmetry.space_group_name_H-M   'P 1'
#
loop_
_entity.id
_entity.type
_entity.pdbx_description
1 polymer ?
#
loop_
_entity_poly.entity_id
_entity_poly.type
_entity_poly.pdbx_seq_one_letter_code
_entity_poly.pdbx_strand_id
1 'polypeptide(L)'
;MKVALLSDSHDNWNALRDATATASGEGCEVILFAGDLTRPKGVGILDEFSGPVHMICGNMDNNIDGIWAEAEDTDNVIFHGEVCDIDMSFGTSG
;
A
#
# COMPACT_ATOMS: atom_id res chain seq x y z
N MET A 1 1.12 -16.16 8.95
CA MET A 1 1.34 -14.88 8.28
C MET A 1 0.27 -14.63 7.25
N LYS A 2 -0.36 -13.47 7.29
CA LYS A 2 -1.34 -13.02 6.28
C LYS A 2 -0.79 -11.78 5.58
N VAL A 3 -0.86 -11.77 4.25
CA VAL A 3 -0.42 -10.66 3.39
C VAL A 3 -1.62 -10.20 2.60
N ALA A 4 -1.86 -8.88 2.55
CA ALA A 4 -2.85 -8.31 1.65
C ALA A 4 -2.17 -7.85 0.36
N LEU A 5 -2.75 -8.20 -0.79
CA LEU A 5 -2.33 -7.70 -2.11
C LEU A 5 -3.47 -6.86 -2.69
N LEU A 6 -3.19 -5.60 -2.94
CA LEU A 6 -4.12 -4.60 -3.49
C LEU A 6 -3.50 -3.99 -4.76
N SER A 7 -4.34 -3.42 -5.63
CA SER A 7 -3.91 -2.74 -6.87
C SER A 7 -5.09 -1.94 -7.42
N ASP A 8 -4.84 -1.09 -8.41
CA ASP A 8 -5.88 -0.57 -9.32
C ASP A 8 -7.04 0.12 -8.60
N SER A 9 -6.72 0.92 -7.59
CA SER A 9 -7.76 1.64 -6.86
C SER A 9 -8.45 2.69 -7.74
N HIS A 10 -7.76 3.26 -8.74
CA HIS A 10 -8.31 4.20 -9.74
C HIS A 10 -9.24 5.26 -9.13
N ASP A 11 -8.77 5.98 -8.11
CA ASP A 11 -9.51 6.98 -7.35
C ASP A 11 -10.76 6.47 -6.57
N ASN A 12 -10.99 5.15 -6.49
CA ASN A 12 -12.08 4.55 -5.73
C ASN A 12 -11.74 4.47 -4.23
N TRP A 13 -11.74 5.64 -3.59
CA TRP A 13 -11.33 5.83 -2.19
C TRP A 13 -12.14 5.04 -1.17
N ASN A 14 -13.43 4.78 -1.45
CA ASN A 14 -14.26 3.99 -0.54
C ASN A 14 -13.84 2.52 -0.59
N ALA A 15 -13.65 1.96 -1.79
CA ALA A 15 -13.19 0.58 -1.94
C ALA A 15 -11.78 0.39 -1.39
N LEU A 16 -10.88 1.36 -1.62
CA LEU A 16 -9.53 1.32 -1.05
C LEU A 16 -9.57 1.29 0.49
N ARG A 17 -10.37 2.17 1.10
CA ARG A 17 -10.53 2.19 2.57
C ARG A 17 -11.13 0.90 3.11
N ASP A 18 -12.16 0.37 2.46
CA ASP A 18 -12.80 -0.90 2.87
C ASP A 18 -11.81 -2.07 2.75
N ALA A 19 -10.97 -2.09 1.71
CA ALA A 19 -9.93 -3.10 1.52
C ALA A 19 -8.83 -2.99 2.58
N THR A 20 -8.35 -1.77 2.88
CA THR A 20 -7.38 -1.50 3.96
C THR A 20 -7.94 -1.93 5.32
N ALA A 21 -9.19 -1.59 5.63
CA ALA A 21 -9.84 -2.00 6.86
C ALA A 21 -10.03 -3.52 6.94
N THR A 22 -10.34 -4.18 5.83
CA THR A 22 -10.44 -5.64 5.75
C THR A 22 -9.09 -6.30 6.03
N ALA A 23 -7.99 -5.77 5.47
CA ALA A 23 -6.65 -6.28 5.73
C ALA A 23 -6.31 -6.20 7.24
N SER A 24 -6.61 -5.07 7.89
CA SER A 24 -6.46 -4.92 9.33
C SER A 24 -7.33 -5.91 10.12
N GLY A 25 -8.61 -6.03 9.76
CA GLY A 25 -9.56 -6.91 10.46
C GLY A 25 -9.24 -8.40 10.33
N GLU A 26 -8.65 -8.79 9.20
CA GLU A 26 -8.17 -10.16 8.97
C GLU A 26 -6.83 -10.45 9.67
N GLY A 27 -6.16 -9.44 10.22
CA GLY A 27 -4.84 -9.61 10.83
C GLY A 27 -3.74 -9.83 9.80
N CYS A 28 -3.83 -9.15 8.65
CA CYS A 28 -2.71 -9.05 7.73
C CYS A 28 -1.55 -8.30 8.41
N GLU A 29 -0.33 -8.76 8.16
CA GLU A 29 0.88 -8.19 8.74
C GLU A 29 1.52 -7.15 7.81
N VAL A 30 1.17 -7.17 6.52
CA VAL A 30 1.71 -6.27 5.48
C VAL A 30 0.70 -6.13 4.34
N ILE A 31 0.65 -4.94 3.75
CA ILE A 31 -0.03 -4.68 2.47
C ILE A 31 1.02 -4.50 1.38
N LEU A 32 0.80 -5.16 0.24
CA LEU A 32 1.50 -4.90 -1.02
C LEU A 32 0.51 -4.22 -1.96
N PHE A 33 0.84 -3.02 -2.43
CA PHE A 33 0.02 -2.25 -3.38
C PHE A 33 0.73 -2.19 -4.74
N ALA A 34 0.19 -2.89 -5.74
CA ALA A 34 0.85 -3.13 -7.02
C ALA A 34 0.68 -1.99 -8.06
N GLY A 35 0.33 -0.78 -7.60
CA GLY A 35 0.25 0.42 -8.43
C GLY A 35 -1.17 0.84 -8.82
N ASP A 36 -1.26 1.89 -9.64
CA ASP A 36 -2.50 2.52 -10.08
C ASP A 36 -3.31 3.10 -8.91
N LEU A 37 -2.60 3.78 -8.01
CA LEU A 37 -3.19 4.63 -6.97
C LEU A 37 -3.79 5.92 -7.57
N THR A 38 -3.27 6.31 -8.72
CA THR A 38 -3.59 7.48 -9.55
C THR A 38 -3.21 8.82 -8.93
N ARG A 39 -3.47 9.04 -7.63
CA ARG A 39 -3.28 10.33 -6.95
C ARG A 39 -2.68 10.19 -5.55
N PRO A 40 -2.00 11.24 -5.03
CA PRO A 40 -1.37 11.24 -3.71
C PRO A 40 -2.34 10.91 -2.56
N LYS A 41 -3.60 11.34 -2.67
CA LYS A 41 -4.63 11.12 -1.64
C LYS A 41 -4.78 9.65 -1.21
N GLY A 42 -4.52 8.70 -2.12
CA GLY A 42 -4.61 7.28 -1.80
C GLY A 42 -3.58 6.83 -0.75
N VAL A 43 -2.44 7.52 -0.64
CA VAL A 43 -1.38 7.22 0.34
C VAL A 43 -1.92 7.39 1.75
N GLY A 44 -2.61 8.51 2.03
CA GLY A 44 -3.24 8.72 3.34
C GLY A 44 -4.34 7.71 3.69
N ILE A 45 -4.90 6.97 2.71
CA ILE A 45 -5.83 5.85 2.98
C ILE A 45 -5.06 4.57 3.28
N LEU A 46 -3.94 4.34 2.60
CA LEU A 46 -3.04 3.21 2.87
C LEU A 46 -2.38 3.35 4.26
N ASP A 47 -2.05 4.57 4.68
CA ASP A 47 -1.54 4.93 6.01
C ASP A 47 -2.51 4.54 7.15
N GLU A 48 -3.81 4.37 6.86
CA GLU A 48 -4.80 3.87 7.84
C GLU A 48 -4.51 2.40 8.27
N PHE A 49 -3.65 1.67 7.56
CA PHE A 49 -3.20 0.32 7.93
C PHE A 49 -2.18 0.37 9.07
N SER A 50 -2.31 -0.46 10.11
CA SER A 50 -1.39 -0.42 11.26
C SER A 50 -0.02 -1.04 11.01
N GLY A 51 0.16 -1.78 9.90
CA GLY A 51 1.42 -2.41 9.52
C GLY A 51 2.11 -1.70 8.35
N PRO A 52 3.24 -2.24 7.86
CA PRO A 52 3.90 -1.72 6.67
C PRO A 52 3.02 -1.87 5.41
N VAL A 53 3.07 -0.85 4.57
CA VAL A 53 2.52 -0.87 3.22
C VAL A 53 3.67 -0.68 2.24
N HIS A 54 3.85 -1.61 1.32
CA HIS A 54 4.82 -1.47 0.22
C HIS A 54 4.09 -1.19 -1.07
N MET A 55 4.49 -0.13 -1.76
CA MET A 55 3.83 0.31 -3.00
C MET A 55 4.84 0.50 -4.13
N ILE A 56 4.42 0.19 -5.35
CA ILE A 56 5.12 0.52 -6.60
C ILE A 56 4.27 1.42 -7.49
N CYS A 57 4.88 2.03 -8.51
CA CYS A 57 4.18 2.78 -9.55
C CYS A 57 3.32 1.85 -10.40
N GLY A 58 2.12 2.30 -10.74
CA GLY A 58 1.34 1.81 -11.88
C GLY A 58 1.39 2.79 -13.06
N ASN A 59 0.94 2.34 -14.23
CA ASN A 59 1.00 3.14 -15.45
C ASN A 59 -0.01 4.30 -15.49
N MET A 60 -0.99 4.32 -14.57
CA MET A 60 -1.98 5.39 -14.43
C MET A 60 -1.60 6.40 -13.35
N ASP A 61 -0.50 6.20 -12.63
CA ASP A 61 0.02 7.14 -11.64
C ASP A 61 0.63 8.36 -12.33
N ASN A 62 -0.13 9.46 -12.35
CA ASN A 62 0.23 10.67 -13.10
C ASN A 62 0.89 11.77 -12.26
N ASN A 63 0.84 11.66 -10.93
CA ASN A 63 1.45 12.59 -9.99
C ASN A 63 2.40 11.85 -9.05
N ILE A 64 3.44 11.24 -9.63
CA ILE A 64 4.43 10.43 -8.91
C ILE A 64 5.14 11.27 -7.85
N ASP A 65 5.56 12.50 -8.17
CA ASP A 65 6.22 13.39 -7.19
C ASP A 65 5.33 13.68 -5.98
N GLY A 66 4.03 13.90 -6.19
CA GLY A 66 3.09 14.09 -5.09
C GLY A 66 2.83 12.82 -4.29
N ILE A 67 2.78 11.65 -4.95
CA ILE A 67 2.64 10.35 -4.27
C ILE A 67 3.87 10.10 -3.40
N TRP A 68 5.06 10.41 -3.92
CA TRP A 68 6.32 10.29 -3.20
C TRP A 68 6.35 11.21 -1.98
N ALA A 69 6.04 12.50 -2.15
CA ALA A 69 6.01 13.46 -1.05
C ALA A 69 5.03 13.05 0.06
N GLU A 70 3.82 12.59 -0.31
CA GLU A 70 2.84 12.12 0.67
C GLU A 70 3.33 10.86 1.39
N ALA A 71 3.99 9.93 0.69
CA ALA A 71 4.54 8.72 1.32
C ALA A 71 5.68 9.04 2.30
N GLU A 72 6.54 10.02 1.99
CA GLU A 72 7.60 10.51 2.89
C GLU A 72 7.05 11.13 4.18
N ASP A 73 5.80 11.62 4.17
CA ASP A 73 5.11 12.15 5.33
C ASP A 73 4.42 11.08 6.20
N THR A 74 4.51 9.79 5.81
CA THR A 74 3.97 8.64 6.57
C THR A 74 5.06 7.77 7.19
N ASP A 75 4.74 7.09 8.28
CA ASP A 75 5.69 6.19 8.97
C ASP A 75 5.69 4.76 8.38
N ASN A 76 4.62 4.35 7.70
CA ASN A 76 4.38 2.96 7.30
C ASN A 76 4.22 2.74 5.79
N VAL A 77 3.98 3.77 4.97
CA VAL A 77 3.84 3.62 3.52
C VAL A 77 5.19 3.83 2.85
N ILE A 78 5.69 2.76 2.24
CA ILE A 78 7.01 2.71 1.61
C ILE A 78 6.79 2.65 0.10
N PHE A 79 7.11 3.74 -0.59
CA PHE A 79 7.03 3.83 -2.04
C PHE A 79 8.38 3.47 -2.68
N HIS A 80 8.40 2.42 -3.51
CA HIS A 80 9.62 1.84 -4.07
C HIS A 80 9.96 2.32 -5.49
N GLY A 81 9.11 3.16 -6.10
CA GLY A 81 9.22 3.49 -7.52
C GLY A 81 8.65 2.38 -8.41
N GLU A 82 9.29 2.07 -9.54
CA GLU A 82 8.69 1.21 -10.58
C GLU A 82 8.64 -0.28 -10.24
N VAL A 83 9.65 -0.79 -9.52
CA VAL A 83 9.80 -2.23 -9.24
C VAL A 83 10.31 -2.39 -7.83
N CYS A 84 9.81 -3.41 -7.14
CA CYS A 84 10.28 -3.80 -5.82
C CYS A 84 10.42 -5.32 -5.73
N ASP A 85 11.54 -5.77 -5.19
CA ASP A 85 11.74 -7.14 -4.73
C ASP A 85 11.79 -7.13 -3.20
N ILE A 86 10.93 -7.91 -2.55
CA ILE A 86 10.82 -7.98 -1.09
C ILE A 86 10.94 -9.43 -0.65
N ASP A 87 11.96 -9.70 0.17
CA ASP A 87 12.07 -10.96 0.89
C ASP A 87 11.26 -10.89 2.19
N MET A 88 10.27 -11.77 2.31
CA MET A 88 9.49 -11.94 3.54
C MET A 88 9.91 -13.23 4.22
N SER A 89 10.52 -13.12 5.41
CA SER A 89 10.90 -14.28 6.21
C SER A 89 9.72 -14.77 7.06
N PHE A 90 9.40 -16.05 6.99
CA PHE A 90 8.36 -16.67 7.80
C PHE A 90 8.96 -17.18 9.12
N GLY A 91 8.58 -16.57 10.24
CA GLY A 91 8.76 -17.21 11.54
C GLY A 91 7.76 -18.36 11.68
N THR A 92 8.23 -19.60 11.79
CA THR A 92 7.39 -20.68 12.32
C THR A 92 7.20 -20.40 13.80
N SER A 93 6.12 -19.72 14.18
CA SER A 93 5.64 -19.79 15.56
C SER A 93 5.23 -21.23 15.84
N GLY A 94 6.13 -21.97 16.49
CA GLY A 94 5.87 -23.28 17.08
C GLY A 94 5.05 -23.19 18.35
#